data_AF-A0A150PS79-F1
#
_entry.id   AF-A0A150PS79-F1
#
_cell.length_a   1.000
_cell.length_b   1.000
_cell.length_c   1.000
_cell.angle_alpha   90.00
_cell.angle_beta   90.00
_cell.angle_gamma   90.00
#
_symmetry.space_group_name_H-M   'P 1'
#
loop_
_entity.id
_entity.type
_entity.pdbx_description
1 polymer ?
#
loop_
_entity_poly.entity_id
_entity_poly.type
_entity_poly.pdbx_seq_one_letter_code
_entity_poly.pdbx_strand_id
1 'polypeptide(L)'
;MNQEKSVFPLCGLALSSFLAAGCFIDVRDDARPRPAVGSLAVEWTVNRRSDPRLCDRYGGRAGADFELIVYRGTREVAREYASCEDFSMTVDLPPDDYKAYATLVERGDDRPVTTTLPLPDIRIVRGAQLNIDVDFPSTSFL
;
A
#
# COMPACT_ATOMS: atom_id res chain seq x y z
N MET A 1 -17.18 16.84 0.57
CA MET A 1 -17.61 15.52 0.09
C MET A 1 -18.55 14.92 1.12
N ASN A 2 -19.82 14.81 0.74
CA ASN A 2 -20.91 14.36 1.60
C ASN A 2 -20.81 12.84 1.77
N GLN A 3 -20.64 12.36 3.00
CA GLN A 3 -20.73 10.94 3.31
C GLN A 3 -22.09 10.67 3.96
N GLU A 4 -22.87 9.89 3.24
CA GLU A 4 -24.22 9.47 3.56
C GLU A 4 -24.20 8.60 4.82
N LYS A 5 -24.93 9.03 5.86
CA LYS A 5 -25.11 8.27 7.09
C LYS A 5 -26.29 7.33 6.89
N SER A 6 -26.03 6.03 6.77
CA SER A 6 -27.09 5.02 6.84
C SER A 6 -27.57 4.89 8.28
N VAL A 7 -28.81 5.32 8.53
CA VAL A 7 -29.51 5.19 9.83
C VAL A 7 -30.51 4.05 9.70
N PHE A 8 -30.32 2.98 10.46
CA PHE A 8 -31.33 1.92 10.60
C PHE A 8 -32.24 2.24 11.79
N PRO A 9 -33.57 2.44 11.61
CA PRO A 9 -34.48 2.70 12.71
C PRO A 9 -35.02 1.36 13.24
N LEU A 10 -34.45 0.88 14.35
CA LEU A 10 -35.09 -0.15 15.15
C LEU A 10 -36.07 0.53 16.11
N CYS A 11 -37.32 0.66 15.66
CA CYS A 11 -38.45 0.99 16.52
C CYS A 11 -38.72 -0.18 17.48
N GLY A 12 -38.34 0.00 18.76
CA GLY A 12 -38.79 -0.82 19.88
C GLY A 12 -39.43 0.08 20.94
N LEU A 13 -40.75 0.00 21.06
CA LEU A 13 -41.55 0.62 22.11
C LEU A 13 -41.33 -0.09 23.45
N ALA A 14 -41.06 0.67 24.52
CA ALA A 14 -41.86 0.73 25.76
C ALA A 14 -41.04 0.93 27.06
N LEU A 15 -41.43 1.98 27.79
CA LEU A 15 -41.56 2.09 29.26
C LEU A 15 -40.35 1.77 30.16
N SER A 16 -39.86 2.82 30.85
CA SER A 16 -39.77 2.90 32.34
C SER A 16 -38.44 3.49 32.87
N SER A 17 -38.62 4.50 33.73
CA SER A 17 -37.88 4.76 34.97
C SER A 17 -36.49 5.42 34.92
N PHE A 18 -36.48 6.61 35.51
CA PHE A 18 -35.33 7.36 36.03
C PHE A 18 -34.30 6.47 36.75
N LEU A 19 -33.11 6.36 36.16
CA LEU A 19 -31.85 6.47 36.89
C LEU A 19 -30.97 7.38 36.04
N ALA A 20 -30.69 8.58 36.54
CA ALA A 20 -29.69 9.47 35.97
C ALA A 20 -28.29 8.88 36.23
N ALA A 21 -28.00 7.71 35.64
CA ALA A 21 -26.65 7.28 35.38
C ALA A 21 -26.20 8.10 34.16
N GLY A 22 -25.56 9.24 34.43
CA GLY A 22 -24.88 9.99 33.38
C GLY A 22 -23.86 9.06 32.75
N CYS A 23 -24.16 8.52 31.56
CA CYS A 23 -23.14 7.94 30.70
C CYS A 23 -22.21 9.09 30.29
N PHE A 24 -21.13 9.28 31.04
CA PHE A 24 -19.99 9.98 30.49
C PHE A 24 -19.43 9.05 29.41
N ILE A 25 -19.66 9.45 28.15
CA ILE A 25 -18.90 8.91 27.04
C ILE A 25 -17.49 9.45 27.26
N ASP A 26 -16.62 8.61 27.81
CA ASP A 26 -15.18 8.82 27.76
C ASP A 26 -14.78 8.62 26.30
N VAL A 27 -14.92 9.70 25.49
CA VAL A 27 -14.25 9.78 24.21
C VAL A 27 -12.78 9.95 24.56
N ARG A 28 -12.09 8.83 24.74
CA ARG A 28 -10.64 8.79 24.69
C ARG A 28 -10.24 9.25 23.31
N ASP A 29 -10.02 10.55 23.18
CA ASP A 29 -9.38 11.15 22.03
C ASP A 29 -7.87 10.84 22.13
N ASP A 30 -7.53 9.55 22.09
CA ASP A 30 -6.16 9.04 21.90
C ASP A 30 -5.68 9.29 20.46
N ALA A 31 -6.26 10.29 19.78
CA ALA A 31 -5.81 10.78 18.49
C ALA A 31 -4.51 11.58 18.70
N ARG A 32 -3.41 10.85 18.98
CA ARG A 32 -2.09 11.38 18.66
C ARG A 32 -2.15 11.87 17.21
N PRO A 33 -1.72 13.11 16.92
CA PRO A 33 -1.69 13.59 15.54
C PRO A 33 -0.96 12.57 14.68
N ARG A 34 -1.65 11.96 13.71
CA ARG A 34 -0.97 11.12 12.73
C ARG A 34 0.10 11.99 12.08
N PRO A 35 1.36 11.53 12.01
CA PRO A 35 2.38 12.26 11.29
C PRO A 35 1.84 12.58 9.90
N ALA A 36 1.92 13.84 9.49
CA ALA A 36 1.49 14.20 8.15
C ALA A 36 2.41 13.50 7.14
N VAL A 37 1.83 12.64 6.31
CA VAL A 37 2.52 11.79 5.33
C VAL A 37 2.53 12.43 3.94
N GLY A 38 3.48 12.02 3.11
CA GLY A 38 3.33 12.05 1.65
C GLY A 38 3.18 10.63 1.12
N SER A 39 3.07 10.45 -0.18
CA SER A 39 2.89 9.13 -0.80
C SER A 39 3.89 8.87 -1.92
N LEU A 40 4.33 7.62 -2.03
CA LEU A 40 5.04 7.07 -3.18
C LEU A 40 4.06 6.21 -3.97
N ALA A 41 3.70 6.64 -5.16
CA ALA A 41 2.97 5.83 -6.13
C ALA A 41 3.96 5.19 -7.10
N VAL A 42 3.88 3.88 -7.25
CA VAL A 42 4.69 3.12 -8.20
C VAL A 42 3.76 2.48 -9.20
N GLU A 43 4.02 2.72 -10.48
CA GLU A 43 3.41 2.00 -11.59
C GLU A 43 4.47 1.09 -12.21
N TRP A 44 4.08 -0.10 -12.63
CA TRP A 44 5.03 -0.99 -13.30
C TRP A 44 4.47 -1.66 -14.53
N THR A 45 5.40 -2.17 -15.32
CA THR A 45 5.13 -2.91 -16.55
C THR A 45 6.09 -4.09 -16.69
N VAL A 46 5.66 -5.09 -17.47
CA VAL A 46 6.51 -6.19 -17.93
C VAL A 46 6.68 -6.04 -19.43
N ASN A 47 7.92 -5.78 -19.88
CA ASN A 47 8.23 -5.49 -21.27
C ASN A 47 7.31 -4.39 -21.84
N ARG A 48 7.13 -3.31 -21.07
CA ARG A 48 6.28 -2.14 -21.35
C ARG A 48 4.79 -2.46 -21.51
N ARG A 49 4.31 -3.52 -20.85
CA ARG A 49 2.89 -3.91 -20.85
C ARG A 49 2.39 -4.19 -19.43
N SER A 50 1.21 -3.69 -19.13
CA SER A 50 0.42 -4.05 -17.94
C SER A 50 -0.54 -5.18 -18.29
N ASP A 51 0.01 -6.37 -18.53
CA ASP A 51 -0.75 -7.58 -18.89
C ASP A 51 -0.58 -8.63 -17.79
N PRO A 52 -1.64 -8.95 -17.02
CA PRO A 52 -1.56 -9.92 -15.93
C PRO A 52 -1.02 -11.28 -16.38
N ARG A 53 -1.37 -11.73 -17.59
CA ARG A 53 -0.93 -13.03 -18.12
C ARG A 53 0.54 -13.05 -18.47
N LEU A 54 1.10 -11.90 -18.88
CA LEU A 54 2.54 -11.79 -19.11
C LEU A 54 3.29 -11.79 -17.79
N CYS A 55 2.78 -11.08 -16.77
CA CYS A 55 3.38 -11.04 -15.45
C CYS A 55 3.37 -12.42 -14.76
N ASP A 56 2.22 -13.09 -14.69
CA ASP A 56 2.09 -14.39 -14.02
C ASP A 56 2.87 -15.51 -14.70
N ARG A 57 3.06 -15.43 -16.04
CA ARG A 57 3.77 -16.46 -16.81
C ARG A 57 5.18 -16.72 -16.26
N TYR A 58 5.84 -15.70 -15.73
CA TYR A 58 7.21 -15.81 -15.25
C TYR A 58 7.31 -16.29 -13.81
N GLY A 59 6.24 -16.22 -13.01
CA GLY A 59 6.19 -16.66 -11.62
C GLY A 59 5.90 -18.15 -11.41
N GLY A 60 6.28 -19.00 -12.37
CA GLY A 60 6.15 -20.45 -12.22
C GLY A 60 4.70 -20.94 -12.06
N ARG A 61 4.45 -21.77 -11.05
CA ARG A 61 3.13 -22.39 -10.82
C ARG A 61 2.21 -21.51 -9.97
N ALA A 62 2.78 -20.71 -9.08
CA ALA A 62 2.03 -19.88 -8.14
C ALA A 62 1.66 -18.50 -8.72
N GLY A 63 2.32 -18.09 -9.79
CA GLY A 63 2.25 -16.74 -10.34
C GLY A 63 3.30 -15.83 -9.71
N ALA A 64 3.34 -14.59 -10.17
CA ALA A 64 4.31 -13.61 -9.67
C ALA A 64 3.59 -12.49 -8.91
N ASP A 65 4.29 -11.90 -7.94
CA ASP A 65 3.87 -10.65 -7.31
C ASP A 65 4.98 -9.61 -7.48
N PHE A 66 4.60 -8.35 -7.58
CA PHE A 66 5.51 -7.23 -7.50
C PHE A 66 5.83 -6.96 -6.03
N GLU A 67 7.12 -6.95 -5.71
CA GLU A 67 7.65 -6.59 -4.40
C GLU A 67 8.32 -5.22 -4.45
N LEU A 68 7.95 -4.35 -3.50
CA LEU A 68 8.60 -3.08 -3.24
C LEU A 68 9.17 -3.07 -1.82
N ILE A 69 10.49 -2.89 -1.69
CA ILE A 69 11.16 -2.73 -0.40
C ILE A 69 11.67 -1.30 -0.29
N VAL A 70 11.29 -0.60 0.79
CA VAL A 70 11.66 0.80 1.04
C VAL A 70 12.56 0.89 2.28
N TYR A 71 13.67 1.61 2.13
CA TYR A 71 14.66 1.86 3.17
C TYR A 71 14.78 3.33 3.50
N ARG A 72 14.89 3.65 4.79
CA ARG A 72 15.38 4.92 5.31
C ARG A 72 16.78 4.71 5.90
N GLY A 73 17.80 5.21 5.22
CA GLY A 73 19.18 4.84 5.52
C GLY A 73 19.41 3.34 5.30
N THR A 74 19.76 2.60 6.35
CA THR A 74 19.93 1.13 6.31
C THR A 74 18.74 0.36 6.86
N ARG A 75 17.71 1.06 7.35
CA ARG A 75 16.53 0.45 7.99
C ARG A 75 15.42 0.26 6.96
N GLU A 76 14.93 -0.96 6.83
CA GLU A 76 13.69 -1.27 6.12
C GLU A 76 12.51 -0.63 6.87
N VAL A 77 11.70 0.15 6.16
CA VAL A 77 10.55 0.87 6.71
C VAL A 77 9.23 0.43 6.09
N ALA A 78 9.26 -0.18 4.90
CA ALA A 78 8.11 -0.79 4.26
C ALA A 78 8.56 -1.94 3.36
N ARG A 79 7.70 -2.95 3.25
CA ARG A 79 7.79 -4.04 2.28
C ARG A 79 6.36 -4.33 1.85
N GLU A 80 6.08 -4.05 0.59
CA GLU A 80 4.73 -4.12 0.04
C GLU A 80 4.71 -5.05 -1.16
N TYR A 81 3.56 -5.69 -1.36
CA TYR A 81 3.34 -6.64 -2.45
C TYR A 81 2.09 -6.24 -3.23
N ALA A 82 2.13 -6.45 -4.54
CA ALA A 82 0.96 -6.33 -5.39
C ALA A 82 0.88 -7.50 -6.37
N SER A 83 -0.34 -7.96 -6.60
CA SER A 83 -0.58 -9.05 -7.54
C SER A 83 -0.34 -8.60 -8.99
N CYS A 84 -0.15 -9.55 -9.91
CA CYS A 84 -0.12 -9.25 -11.34
C CYS A 84 -1.45 -8.67 -11.90
N GLU A 85 -2.53 -8.59 -11.11
CA GLU A 85 -3.76 -7.88 -11.51
C GLU A 85 -3.69 -6.37 -11.25
N ASP A 86 -2.79 -5.95 -10.35
CA ASP A 86 -2.68 -4.58 -9.86
C ASP A 86 -1.36 -3.97 -10.32
N PHE A 87 -1.26 -3.37 -11.51
CA PHE A 87 0.01 -2.78 -12.01
C PHE A 87 0.39 -1.41 -11.40
N SER A 88 -0.18 -1.09 -10.24
CA SER A 88 0.16 0.09 -9.47
C SER A 88 -0.03 -0.13 -7.97
N MET A 89 0.76 0.56 -7.17
CA MET A 89 0.62 0.58 -5.71
C MET A 89 0.97 1.95 -5.16
N THR A 90 0.48 2.27 -3.97
CA THR A 90 0.79 3.51 -3.26
C THR A 90 1.17 3.22 -1.83
N VAL A 91 2.30 3.81 -1.39
CA VAL A 91 2.84 3.66 -0.04
C VAL A 91 2.89 5.03 0.63
N ASP A 92 2.23 5.16 1.78
CA ASP A 92 2.28 6.37 2.59
C ASP A 92 3.55 6.38 3.46
N LEU A 93 4.34 7.44 3.33
CA LEU A 93 5.63 7.58 4.00
C LEU A 93 5.74 8.95 4.69
N PRO A 94 6.37 9.03 5.88
CA PRO A 94 6.72 10.32 6.44
C PRO A 94 7.66 11.11 5.52
N PRO A 95 7.67 12.45 5.55
CA PRO A 95 8.59 13.24 4.75
C PRO A 95 10.05 12.94 5.12
N ASP A 96 10.83 12.41 4.17
CA ASP A 96 12.24 12.04 4.32
C ASP A 96 12.85 11.66 2.95
N ASP A 97 14.13 11.27 2.97
CA ASP A 97 14.81 10.61 1.85
C ASP A 97 14.78 9.09 2.00
N TYR A 98 14.50 8.40 0.91
CA TYR A 98 14.38 6.94 0.86
C TYR A 98 15.13 6.33 -0.32
N LYS A 99 15.50 5.07 -0.14
CA LYS A 99 15.90 4.17 -1.21
C LYS A 99 14.83 3.10 -1.36
N ALA A 100 14.51 2.72 -2.58
CA ALA A 100 13.58 1.63 -2.82
C ALA A 100 14.10 0.66 -3.87
N TYR A 101 13.66 -0.57 -3.77
CA TYR A 101 14.01 -1.66 -4.67
C TYR A 101 12.74 -2.37 -5.11
N ALA A 102 12.66 -2.64 -6.41
CA ALA A 102 11.53 -3.33 -7.02
C ALA A 102 11.99 -4.67 -7.59
N THR A 103 11.26 -5.74 -7.28
CA THR A 103 11.55 -7.10 -7.77
C THR A 103 10.23 -7.78 -8.11
N LEU A 104 10.18 -8.59 -9.17
CA LEU A 104 9.10 -9.58 -9.31
C LEU A 104 9.53 -10.84 -8.58
N VAL A 105 8.67 -11.39 -7.74
CA VAL A 105 8.94 -12.58 -6.93
C VAL A 105 7.88 -13.66 -7.18
N GLU A 106 8.21 -14.94 -6.96
CA GLU A 106 7.21 -16.01 -7.00
C GLU A 106 6.27 -15.86 -5.79
N ARG A 107 4.97 -15.96 -6.07
CA ARG A 107 3.92 -15.78 -5.07
C ARG A 107 4.05 -16.83 -3.97
N GLY A 108 4.26 -16.36 -2.75
CA GLY A 108 4.24 -17.18 -1.54
C GLY A 108 5.59 -17.75 -1.08
N ASP A 109 6.67 -17.60 -1.85
CA ASP A 109 8.03 -18.00 -1.41
C ASP A 109 9.09 -16.89 -1.50
N ASP A 110 8.70 -15.70 -1.98
CA ASP A 110 9.56 -14.52 -2.19
C ASP A 110 10.79 -14.79 -3.07
N ARG A 111 10.80 -15.88 -3.84
CA ARG A 111 11.93 -16.20 -4.71
C ARG A 111 11.97 -15.20 -5.86
N PRO A 112 13.10 -14.51 -6.12
CA PRO A 112 13.18 -13.56 -7.22
C PRO A 112 12.94 -14.24 -8.58
N VAL A 113 12.05 -13.64 -9.36
CA VAL A 113 11.73 -13.97 -10.76
C VAL A 113 12.45 -13.00 -11.70
N THR A 114 12.76 -11.79 -11.22
CA THR A 114 13.61 -10.81 -11.92
C THR A 114 14.82 -10.41 -11.10
N THR A 115 15.81 -9.79 -11.76
CA THR A 115 16.83 -9.00 -11.09
C THR A 115 16.18 -7.82 -10.37
N THR A 116 16.59 -7.57 -9.13
CA THR A 116 16.14 -6.42 -8.35
C THR A 116 16.58 -5.09 -8.99
N LEU A 117 15.62 -4.20 -9.19
CA LEU A 117 15.83 -2.87 -9.78
C LEU A 117 15.90 -1.82 -8.66
N PRO A 118 17.01 -1.08 -8.51
CA PRO A 118 17.04 0.09 -7.64
C PRO A 118 16.19 1.22 -8.27
N LEU A 119 15.30 1.81 -7.49
CA LEU A 119 14.55 2.99 -7.91
C LEU A 119 15.41 4.25 -7.74
N PRO A 120 15.10 5.35 -8.47
CA PRO A 120 15.74 6.66 -8.24
C PRO A 120 15.63 7.11 -6.78
N ASP A 121 16.51 8.03 -6.36
CA ASP A 121 16.45 8.60 -5.02
C ASP A 121 15.07 9.23 -4.76
N ILE A 122 14.39 8.77 -3.71
CA ILE A 122 13.02 9.15 -3.39
C ILE A 122 13.04 10.23 -2.32
N ARG A 123 12.48 11.41 -2.64
CA ARG A 123 12.19 12.46 -1.66
C ARG A 123 10.69 12.54 -1.43
N ILE A 124 10.23 12.18 -0.24
CA ILE A 124 8.82 12.34 0.14
C ILE A 124 8.62 13.71 0.78
N VAL A 125 7.64 14.45 0.27
CA VAL A 125 7.21 15.74 0.80
C VAL A 125 5.79 15.61 1.36
N ARG A 126 5.53 16.29 2.47
CA ARG A 126 4.23 16.27 3.14
C ARG A 126 3.10 16.66 2.18
N GLY A 127 2.05 15.83 2.11
CA GLY A 127 0.85 16.10 1.32
C GLY A 127 1.05 16.04 -0.19
N ALA A 128 2.22 15.59 -0.66
CA ALA A 128 2.52 15.39 -2.07
C ALA A 128 2.62 13.89 -2.39
N GLN A 129 2.33 13.56 -3.65
CA GLN A 129 2.54 12.24 -4.22
C GLN A 129 3.72 12.29 -5.19
N LEU A 130 4.69 11.40 -4.99
CA LEU A 130 5.75 11.12 -5.95
C LEU A 130 5.33 9.91 -6.79
N ASN A 131 5.33 10.04 -8.12
CA ASN A 131 5.05 8.94 -9.03
C ASN A 131 6.36 8.43 -9.64
N ILE A 132 6.54 7.11 -9.66
CA ILE A 132 7.69 6.43 -10.28
C ILE A 132 7.18 5.31 -11.17
N ASP A 133 7.70 5.24 -12.39
CA ASP A 133 7.41 4.17 -13.34
C ASP A 133 8.57 3.16 -13.37
N VAL A 134 8.23 1.88 -13.36
CA VAL A 134 9.17 0.76 -13.43
C VAL A 134 8.84 -0.12 -14.63
N ASP A 135 9.85 -0.52 -15.40
CA ASP A 135 9.68 -1.56 -16.43
C ASP A 135 10.61 -2.72 -16.11
N PHE A 136 10.05 -3.93 -16.11
CA PHE A 136 10.79 -5.18 -16.06
C PHE A 136 10.96 -5.68 -17.50
N PRO A 137 12.10 -5.38 -18.16
CA PRO A 137 12.35 -5.84 -19.52
C PRO A 137 12.49 -7.37 -19.54
N SER A 138 12.28 -8.00 -20.70
CA SER A 138 12.44 -9.46 -20.82
C SER A 138 13.84 -9.96 -20.43
N THR A 139 14.85 -9.08 -20.45
CA THR A 139 16.23 -9.37 -20.05
C THR A 139 16.45 -9.37 -18.53
N SER A 140 15.49 -8.90 -17.73
CA SER A 140 15.63 -8.91 -16.26
C SER A 140 15.19 -10.24 -15.63
N PHE A 141 14.54 -11.14 -16.37
CA PHE A 141 14.04 -12.41 -15.83
C PHE A 141 15.17 -13.44 -15.61
N LEU A 142 15.06 -14.22 -14.53
CA LEU A 142 16.08 -15.18 -14.06
C LEU A 142 15.83 -16.63 -14.52
#